data_AF-A0AAD6TQC9-F1
#
_entry.id   AF-A0AAD6TQC9-F1
#
_cell.length_a   1.000
_cell.length_b   1.000
_cell.length_c   1.000
_cell.angle_alpha   90.00
_cell.angle_beta   90.00
_cell.angle_gamma   90.00
#
_symmetry.space_group_name_H-M   'P 1'
#
loop_
_entity.id
_entity.type
_entity.pdbx_description
1 polymer ?
#
loop_
_entity_poly.entity_id
_entity_poly.type
_entity_poly.pdbx_seq_one_letter_code
_entity_poly.pdbx_strand_id
1 'polypeptide(L)'
;MPTPMLSSSAALPALYLYPLNDSFFIPKQITLSVSGRRIQLGRKTSKSGPLNKEHVYFDSSVVSRQQAEVWQEGNRIFVRDTGSANGTFVNGRRLSPEGQKSYLHELKTNDILELGTDITGYYDTIAHRRVVCRIVCVFTEVEAAMVSMAESKRHRRGYSVTAGICIQ
;
A
#
# COMPACT_ATOMS: atom_id res chain seq x y z
N MET A 1 3.91 -28.47 4.58
CA MET A 1 4.57 -27.29 5.16
C MET A 1 3.54 -26.51 5.95
N PRO A 2 3.74 -26.23 7.24
CA PRO A 2 2.80 -25.41 8.00
C PRO A 2 2.88 -23.98 7.45
N THR A 3 1.72 -23.40 7.12
CA THR A 3 1.55 -21.98 6.86
C THR A 3 2.22 -21.17 7.97
N PRO A 4 2.99 -20.10 7.67
CA PRO A 4 3.40 -19.18 8.71
C PRO A 4 2.12 -18.61 9.32
N MET A 5 1.81 -19.05 10.54
CA MET A 5 0.75 -18.43 11.31
C MET A 5 1.14 -16.97 11.46
N LEU A 6 0.30 -16.07 10.94
CA LEU A 6 0.34 -14.65 11.29
C LEU A 6 0.44 -14.60 12.81
N SER A 7 1.63 -14.29 13.32
CA SER A 7 1.88 -14.31 14.75
C SER A 7 0.88 -13.38 15.42
N SER A 8 0.18 -13.92 16.41
CA SER A 8 -0.75 -13.22 17.28
C SER A 8 -0.12 -11.96 17.87
N SER A 9 -0.37 -10.83 17.24
CA SER A 9 -0.33 -9.44 17.75
C SER A 9 -0.18 -8.51 16.55
N ALA A 10 -1.19 -8.47 15.68
CA ALA A 10 -1.26 -7.37 14.72
C ALA A 10 -1.60 -6.13 15.56
N ALA A 11 -0.63 -5.26 15.82
CA ALA A 11 -0.88 -4.01 16.50
C ALA A 11 -1.91 -3.20 15.68
N LEU A 12 -3.07 -2.96 16.30
CA LEU A 12 -4.20 -2.26 15.71
C LEU A 12 -4.17 -0.77 16.09
N PRO A 13 -4.76 0.11 15.26
CA PRO A 13 -5.30 -0.18 13.92
C PRO A 13 -4.21 -0.49 12.90
N ALA A 14 -4.53 -1.31 11.90
CA ALA A 14 -3.62 -1.71 10.84
C ALA A 14 -4.24 -1.46 9.45
N LEU A 15 -3.40 -1.03 8.51
CA LEU A 15 -3.76 -0.83 7.12
C LEU A 15 -3.05 -1.87 6.26
N TYR A 16 -3.80 -2.68 5.53
CA TYR A 16 -3.27 -3.67 4.59
C TYR A 16 -3.42 -3.17 3.16
N LEU A 17 -2.33 -3.27 2.39
CA LEU A 17 -2.26 -2.88 0.99
C LEU A 17 -2.03 -4.14 0.17
N TYR A 18 -3.06 -4.56 -0.56
CA TYR A 18 -3.01 -5.72 -1.44
C TYR A 18 -2.78 -5.28 -2.89
N PRO A 19 -1.73 -5.74 -3.59
CA PRO A 19 -1.56 -5.44 -5.01
C PRO A 19 -2.77 -5.97 -5.81
N LEU A 20 -3.28 -5.17 -6.75
CA LEU A 20 -4.40 -5.56 -7.63
C LEU A 20 -4.00 -5.78 -9.09
N ASN A 21 -2.92 -5.14 -9.54
CA ASN A 21 -2.31 -5.41 -10.84
C ASN A 21 -1.01 -6.21 -10.63
N ASP A 22 -0.30 -6.53 -11.72
CA ASP A 22 1.12 -6.96 -11.73
C ASP A 22 2.07 -5.88 -11.13
N SER A 23 1.59 -5.05 -10.20
CA SER A 23 2.50 -4.28 -9.36
C SER A 23 3.31 -5.27 -8.55
N PHE A 24 4.59 -5.35 -8.91
CA PHE A 24 5.62 -6.19 -8.34
C PHE A 24 5.95 -5.85 -6.87
N PHE A 25 4.95 -5.67 -6.01
CA PHE A 25 5.13 -5.53 -4.57
C PHE A 25 4.33 -6.58 -3.80
N ILE A 26 4.97 -7.14 -2.78
CA ILE A 26 4.35 -8.07 -1.84
C ILE A 26 3.34 -7.29 -0.99
N PRO A 27 2.14 -7.84 -0.69
CA PRO A 27 1.19 -7.20 0.21
C PRO A 27 1.87 -6.59 1.44
N LYS A 28 1.56 -5.33 1.75
CA LYS A 28 2.21 -4.59 2.85
C LYS A 28 1.20 -4.34 3.96
N GLN A 29 1.64 -4.57 5.20
CA GLN A 29 0.89 -4.20 6.40
C GLN A 29 1.55 -2.98 7.04
N ILE A 30 0.75 -1.98 7.36
CA ILE A 30 1.16 -0.78 8.08
C ILE A 30 0.45 -0.79 9.43
N THR A 31 1.21 -0.82 10.51
CA THR A 31 0.67 -0.64 11.86
C THR A 31 0.51 0.86 12.14
N LEU A 32 -0.72 1.28 12.40
CA LEU A 32 -1.11 2.64 12.73
C LEU A 32 -1.51 2.74 14.22
N SER A 33 -0.77 2.09 15.12
CA SER A 33 -1.09 2.01 16.55
C SER A 33 -1.01 3.35 17.30
N VAL A 34 -0.45 4.38 16.67
CA VAL A 34 -0.32 5.72 17.26
C VAL A 34 -1.17 6.69 16.46
N SER A 35 -2.24 7.18 17.06
CA SER A 35 -3.13 8.17 16.45
C SER A 35 -2.37 9.45 16.10
N GLY A 36 -2.61 9.98 14.89
CA GLY A 36 -1.95 11.16 14.35
C GLY A 36 -0.54 10.91 13.78
N ARG A 37 0.03 9.71 13.94
CA ARG A 37 1.35 9.38 13.39
C ARG A 37 1.26 9.16 11.89
N ARG A 38 2.01 9.96 11.13
CA ARG A 38 2.02 9.91 9.66
C ARG A 38 3.07 8.95 9.13
N ILE A 39 2.63 8.06 8.27
CA ILE A 39 3.45 7.09 7.57
C ILE A 39 3.58 7.56 6.12
N GLN A 40 4.80 7.74 5.63
CA GLN A 40 5.03 8.18 4.25
C GLN A 40 5.01 6.97 3.31
N LEU A 41 4.25 7.11 2.23
CA LEU A 41 4.20 6.21 1.08
C LEU A 41 5.08 6.80 -0.03
N GLY A 42 5.98 6.00 -0.60
CA GLY A 42 6.81 6.47 -1.71
C GLY A 42 7.81 5.45 -2.19
N ARG A 43 8.73 5.88 -3.05
CA ARG A 43 9.79 5.02 -3.58
C ARG A 43 11.01 4.98 -2.68
N LYS A 44 11.62 3.79 -2.53
CA LYS A 44 12.88 3.63 -1.78
C LYS A 44 13.98 4.48 -2.41
N THR A 45 14.73 5.21 -1.58
CA THR A 45 15.93 5.94 -2.01
C THR A 45 17.13 5.48 -1.20
N SER A 46 18.34 5.63 -1.75
CA SER A 46 19.59 5.33 -1.02
C SER A 46 19.79 6.19 0.24
N LYS A 47 19.01 7.28 0.42
CA LYS A 47 19.02 8.17 1.59
C LYS A 47 17.95 7.83 2.63
N SER A 48 17.02 6.93 2.31
CA SER A 48 16.17 6.33 3.33
C SER A 48 17.07 5.44 4.18
N GLY A 49 17.32 5.85 5.42
CA GLY A 49 18.06 5.06 6.41
C GLY A 49 17.42 3.68 6.66
N PRO A 50 17.89 2.93 7.68
CA PRO A 50 17.34 1.62 8.01
C PRO A 50 15.82 1.69 8.10
N LEU A 51 15.13 0.62 7.68
CA LEU A 51 13.68 0.48 7.52
C LEU A 51 12.89 1.19 8.64
N ASN A 52 12.65 2.48 8.48
CA ASN A 52 11.87 3.24 9.45
C ASN A 52 10.45 2.69 9.39
N LYS A 53 9.90 2.30 10.53
CA LYS A 53 8.49 1.85 10.66
C LYS A 53 7.48 2.89 10.17
N GLU A 54 7.94 4.10 9.86
CA GLU A 54 7.17 5.24 9.37
C GLU A 54 7.17 5.38 7.85
N HIS A 55 7.91 4.56 7.11
CA HIS A 55 7.96 4.66 5.65
C HIS A 55 7.61 3.33 4.98
N VAL A 56 6.77 3.41 3.97
CA VAL A 56 6.36 2.29 3.13
C VAL A 56 6.87 2.53 1.74
N TYR A 57 7.77 1.64 1.33
CA TYR A 57 8.47 1.78 0.06
C TYR A 57 7.85 0.93 -1.03
N PHE A 58 7.72 1.51 -2.22
CA PHE A 58 7.34 0.85 -3.47
C PHE A 58 8.51 0.89 -4.45
N ASP A 59 8.83 -0.25 -5.07
CA ASP A 59 9.91 -0.35 -6.05
C ASP A 59 9.41 -0.05 -7.47
N SER A 60 8.75 1.10 -7.65
CA SER A 60 8.22 1.54 -8.94
C SER A 60 8.63 2.96 -9.25
N SER A 61 9.28 3.18 -10.40
CA SER A 61 9.83 4.49 -10.81
C SER A 61 8.76 5.56 -11.06
N VAL A 62 7.52 5.16 -11.33
CA VAL A 62 6.37 6.07 -11.45
C VAL A 62 5.88 6.60 -10.10
N VAL A 63 6.36 6.03 -8.99
CA VAL A 63 6.06 6.49 -7.64
C VAL A 63 7.14 7.47 -7.19
N SER A 64 6.69 8.63 -6.72
CA SER A 64 7.55 9.68 -6.16
C SER A 64 8.18 9.21 -4.85
N ARG A 65 9.31 9.82 -4.48
CA ARG A 65 10.00 9.52 -3.21
C ARG A 65 9.12 9.83 -2.00
N GLN A 66 8.38 10.93 -2.08
CA GLN A 66 7.30 11.33 -1.20
C GLN A 66 6.06 11.41 -2.08
N GLN A 67 5.28 10.32 -2.13
CA GLN A 67 4.10 10.25 -2.98
C GLN A 67 2.86 10.67 -2.20
N ALA A 68 2.65 10.03 -1.05
CA ALA A 68 1.51 10.28 -0.20
C ALA A 68 1.89 10.01 1.25
N GLU A 69 1.06 10.47 2.17
CA GLU A 69 1.14 10.15 3.59
C GLU A 69 -0.18 9.54 4.05
N VAL A 70 -0.09 8.54 4.93
CA VAL A 70 -1.24 7.88 5.55
C VAL A 70 -1.12 7.90 7.06
N TRP A 71 -2.23 8.11 7.75
CA TRP A 71 -2.28 8.05 9.20
C TRP A 71 -3.66 7.62 9.65
N GLN A 72 -3.74 7.18 10.89
CA GLN A 72 -5.00 6.99 11.57
C GLN A 72 -5.26 8.17 12.49
N GLU A 73 -6.50 8.63 12.51
CA GLU A 73 -6.98 9.65 13.44
C GLU A 73 -8.40 9.26 13.88
N GLY A 74 -8.58 8.98 15.16
CA GLY A 74 -9.82 8.38 15.67
C GLY A 74 -10.09 7.00 15.07
N ASN A 75 -11.34 6.65 14.76
CA ASN A 75 -11.64 5.33 14.15
C ASN A 75 -11.62 5.37 12.61
N ARG A 76 -10.74 6.21 12.02
CA ARG A 76 -10.65 6.46 10.58
C ARG A 76 -9.19 6.53 10.14
N ILE A 77 -8.95 6.12 8.91
CA ILE A 77 -7.64 6.20 8.26
C ILE A 77 -7.74 7.23 7.15
N PHE A 78 -6.73 8.08 7.05
CA PHE A 78 -6.66 9.14 6.05
C PHE A 78 -5.44 8.97 5.18
N VAL A 79 -5.56 9.41 3.93
CA VAL A 79 -4.48 9.58 2.97
C VAL A 79 -4.45 11.01 2.46
N ARG A 80 -3.23 11.49 2.21
CA ARG A 80 -3.00 12.78 1.55
C ARG A 80 -1.86 12.62 0.55
N ASP A 81 -2.06 13.12 -0.66
CA ASP A 81 -0.98 13.30 -1.62
C ASP A 81 -0.08 14.47 -1.20
N THR A 82 1.24 14.26 -1.23
CA THR A 82 2.22 15.26 -0.75
C THR A 82 2.75 16.17 -1.86
N GLY A 83 2.07 16.22 -3.01
CA GLY A 83 2.52 16.93 -4.21
C GLY A 83 3.27 16.00 -5.15
N SER A 84 2.75 14.78 -5.34
CA SER A 84 3.38 13.82 -6.23
C SER A 84 3.36 14.29 -7.69
N ALA A 85 4.39 13.93 -8.45
CA ALA A 85 4.50 14.31 -9.87
C ALA A 85 3.41 13.61 -10.70
N ASN A 86 3.26 12.29 -10.53
CA ASN A 86 2.32 11.51 -11.32
C ASN A 86 0.90 11.44 -10.71
N GLY A 87 0.68 12.08 -9.55
CA GLY A 87 -0.59 12.07 -8.85
C GLY A 87 -0.89 10.78 -8.06
N THR A 88 -1.82 10.91 -7.13
CA THR A 88 -2.41 9.80 -6.37
C THR A 88 -3.91 9.76 -6.64
N PHE A 89 -4.45 8.56 -6.81
CA PHE A 89 -5.86 8.33 -7.12
C PHE A 89 -6.47 7.38 -6.10
N VAL A 90 -7.70 7.64 -5.70
CA VAL A 90 -8.51 6.76 -4.86
C VAL A 90 -9.80 6.46 -5.59
N ASN A 91 -10.12 5.19 -5.80
CA ASN A 91 -11.29 4.71 -6.54
C ASN A 91 -11.41 5.37 -7.93
N GLY A 92 -10.30 5.49 -8.65
CA GLY A 92 -10.22 6.15 -9.97
C GLY A 92 -10.33 7.68 -9.94
N ARG A 93 -10.46 8.31 -8.76
CA ARG A 93 -10.52 9.76 -8.61
C ARG A 93 -9.19 10.31 -8.13
N ARG A 94 -8.64 11.29 -8.86
CA ARG A 94 -7.40 11.96 -8.49
C ARG A 94 -7.61 12.83 -7.25
N LEU A 95 -6.68 12.76 -6.28
CA LEU A 95 -6.78 13.50 -5.03
C LEU A 95 -6.36 14.97 -5.13
N SER A 96 -5.39 15.29 -6.00
CA SER A 96 -4.88 16.65 -6.19
C SER A 96 -4.42 16.90 -7.63
N PRO A 97 -4.33 18.18 -8.04
CA PRO A 97 -3.56 18.59 -9.21
C PRO A 97 -2.08 18.17 -9.11
N GLU A 98 -1.38 18.18 -10.24
CA GLU A 98 0.03 17.80 -10.29
C GLU A 98 0.89 18.75 -9.46
N GLY A 99 1.80 18.17 -8.66
CA GLY A 99 2.69 18.95 -7.80
C GLY A 99 2.00 19.68 -6.64
N GLN A 100 0.70 19.44 -6.40
CA GLN A 100 -0.05 20.07 -5.31
C GLN A 100 -0.44 19.06 -4.23
N LYS A 101 -0.38 19.50 -2.97
CA LYS A 101 -0.82 18.68 -1.83
C LYS A 101 -2.34 18.52 -1.87
N SER A 102 -2.83 17.30 -1.62
CA SER A 102 -4.29 17.07 -1.58
C SER A 102 -4.92 17.44 -0.24
N TYR A 103 -6.25 17.57 -0.27
CA TYR A 103 -7.05 17.50 0.94
C TYR A 103 -6.97 16.12 1.58
N LEU A 104 -7.41 16.05 2.83
CA LEU A 104 -7.55 14.80 3.57
C LEU A 104 -8.59 13.92 2.91
N HIS A 105 -8.21 12.69 2.56
CA HIS A 105 -9.13 11.71 2.02
C HIS A 105 -9.25 10.54 2.98
N GLU A 106 -10.48 10.24 3.42
CA GLU A 106 -10.74 9.08 4.27
C GLU A 106 -10.64 7.80 3.43
N LEU A 107 -9.79 6.86 3.85
CA LEU A 107 -9.67 5.54 3.26
C LEU A 107 -10.59 4.55 3.98
N LYS A 108 -11.32 3.76 3.17
CA LYS A 108 -12.20 2.70 3.63
C LYS A 108 -11.71 1.33 3.15
N THR A 109 -12.15 0.30 3.86
CA THR A 109 -11.90 -1.08 3.44
C THR A 109 -12.51 -1.30 2.06
N ASN A 110 -11.72 -1.94 1.20
CA ASN A 110 -12.01 -2.23 -0.20
C ASN A 110 -11.83 -1.04 -1.16
N ASP A 111 -11.34 0.11 -0.69
CA ASP A 111 -10.93 1.19 -1.59
C ASP A 111 -9.72 0.79 -2.45
N ILE A 112 -9.65 1.36 -3.64
CA ILE A 112 -8.52 1.16 -4.57
C ILE A 112 -7.65 2.40 -4.54
N LEU A 113 -6.41 2.27 -4.09
CA LEU A 113 -5.39 3.31 -4.12
C LEU A 113 -4.46 3.07 -5.31
N GLU A 114 -4.36 4.06 -6.19
CA GLU A 114 -3.45 4.05 -7.33
C GLU A 114 -2.39 5.15 -7.15
N LEU A 115 -1.13 4.75 -7.24
CA LEU A 115 0.02 5.64 -7.12
C LEU A 115 0.72 5.75 -8.47
N GLY A 116 0.75 6.98 -8.99
CA GLY A 116 1.33 7.32 -10.27
C GLY A 116 0.49 6.91 -11.47
N THR A 117 1.03 7.14 -12.66
CA THR A 117 0.45 6.84 -13.96
C THR A 117 1.39 5.93 -14.74
N ASP A 118 0.85 5.18 -15.70
CA ASP A 118 1.67 4.31 -16.55
C ASP A 118 2.56 5.19 -17.45
N ILE A 119 3.88 4.98 -17.39
CA ILE A 119 4.81 5.61 -18.32
C ILE A 119 4.97 4.69 -19.52
N THR A 120 4.56 5.21 -20.67
CA THR A 120 4.70 4.53 -21.96
C THR A 120 6.05 4.88 -22.58
N GLY A 121 6.78 3.87 -23.04
CA GLY A 121 8.05 4.02 -23.73
C GLY A 121 7.88 4.37 -25.21
N TYR A 122 9.00 4.40 -25.95
CA TYR A 122 9.05 4.83 -27.36
C TYR A 122 8.22 3.95 -28.32
N TYR A 123 7.96 2.68 -27.97
CA TYR A 123 7.26 1.71 -28.82
C TYR A 123 5.84 1.37 -28.30
N ASP A 124 5.17 2.31 -27.62
CA ASP A 124 3.89 2.09 -26.95
C ASP A 124 3.89 0.95 -25.90
N THR A 125 5.07 0.46 -25.53
CA THR A 125 5.25 -0.50 -24.45
C THR A 125 5.24 0.22 -23.11
N ILE A 126 4.48 -0.28 -22.14
CA ILE A 126 4.47 0.29 -20.78
C ILE A 126 5.83 0.03 -20.15
N ALA A 127 6.67 1.06 -20.09
CA ALA A 127 7.99 0.99 -19.48
C ALA A 127 7.89 0.84 -17.96
N HIS A 128 6.93 1.53 -17.35
CA HIS A 128 6.68 1.47 -15.91
C HIS A 128 5.20 1.57 -15.60
N ARG A 129 4.71 0.59 -14.83
CA ARG A 129 3.29 0.51 -14.44
C ARG A 129 3.02 1.26 -13.15
N ARG A 130 1.85 1.91 -13.10
CA ARG A 130 1.29 2.49 -11.88
C ARG A 130 1.05 1.45 -10.81
N VAL A 131 1.16 1.86 -9.55
CA VAL A 131 0.94 0.95 -8.43
C VAL A 131 -0.51 0.95 -8.05
N VAL A 132 -1.22 -0.17 -8.25
CA VAL A 132 -2.64 -0.30 -7.90
C VAL A 132 -2.75 -1.26 -6.73
N CYS A 133 -3.37 -0.80 -5.65
CA CYS A 133 -3.55 -1.61 -4.47
C CYS A 133 -4.94 -1.44 -3.85
N ARG A 134 -5.48 -2.55 -3.36
CA ARG A 134 -6.69 -2.57 -2.57
C ARG A 134 -6.34 -2.36 -1.11
N ILE A 135 -7.03 -1.41 -0.51
CA ILE A 135 -6.87 -1.04 0.88
C ILE A 135 -7.82 -1.87 1.73
N VAL A 136 -7.34 -2.35 2.88
CA VAL A 136 -8.17 -2.97 3.91
C VAL A 136 -7.80 -2.35 5.24
N CYS A 137 -8.75 -1.63 5.82
CA CYS A 137 -8.63 -0.97 7.11
C CYS A 137 -9.09 -1.95 8.20
N VAL A 138 -8.28 -2.12 9.24
CA VAL A 138 -8.57 -3.01 10.36
C VAL A 138 -8.38 -2.22 11.65
N PHE A 139 -9.46 -1.99 12.39
CA PHE A 139 -9.45 -1.24 13.65
C PHE A 139 -9.61 -2.15 14.87
N THR A 140 -10.32 -3.27 14.70
CA THR A 140 -10.67 -4.22 15.77
C THR A 140 -10.09 -5.60 15.52
N GLU A 141 -9.94 -6.38 16.60
CA GLU A 141 -9.49 -7.78 16.50
C GLU A 141 -10.45 -8.66 15.70
N VAL A 142 -11.74 -8.33 15.76
CA VAL A 142 -12.79 -9.00 14.98
C VAL A 142 -12.55 -8.79 13.48
N GLU A 143 -12.29 -7.55 13.06
CA GLU A 143 -11.94 -7.26 11.67
C GLU A 143 -10.62 -7.95 11.27
N ALA A 144 -9.63 -7.99 12.17
CA ALA A 144 -8.36 -8.67 11.92
C ALA A 144 -8.56 -10.17 11.69
N ALA A 145 -9.41 -10.81 12.49
CA ALA A 145 -9.78 -12.21 12.33
C ALA A 145 -10.51 -12.46 11.01
N MET A 146 -11.44 -11.57 10.62
CA MET A 146 -12.14 -11.66 9.33
C MET A 146 -11.19 -11.56 8.14
N VAL A 147 -10.22 -10.64 8.18
CA VAL A 147 -9.21 -10.47 7.12
C VAL A 147 -8.31 -11.70 7.05
N SER A 148 -7.81 -12.19 8.18
CA SER A 148 -6.98 -13.41 8.25
C SER A 148 -7.70 -14.64 7.68
N MET A 149 -8.99 -14.81 8.00
CA MET A 149 -9.82 -15.87 7.42
C MET A 149 -10.07 -15.69 5.92
N ALA A 150 -10.29 -14.47 5.44
CA ALA A 150 -10.50 -14.19 4.02
C ALA A 150 -9.24 -14.45 3.19
N GLU A 151 -8.07 -14.09 3.70
CA GLU A 151 -6.76 -14.36 3.09
C GLU A 151 -6.49 -15.87 3.02
N SER A 152 -6.80 -16.61 4.09
CA SER A 152 -6.67 -18.08 4.13
C SER A 152 -7.54 -18.79 3.07
N LYS A 153 -8.71 -18.21 2.76
CA LYS A 153 -9.60 -18.71 1.70
C LYS A 153 -9.15 -18.30 0.30
N ARG A 154 -8.62 -17.09 0.13
CA ARG A 154 -8.05 -16.62 -1.16
C ARG A 154 -6.85 -17.44 -1.59
N HIS A 155 -5.99 -17.83 -0.65
CA HIS A 155 -4.84 -18.69 -0.93
C HIS A 155 -5.23 -20.07 -1.50
N ARG A 156 -6.48 -20.51 -1.33
CA ARG A 156 -7.00 -21.76 -1.91
C ARG A 156 -7.61 -21.64 -3.32
N ARG A 157 -7.82 -20.42 -3.86
CA ARG A 157 -8.60 -20.22 -5.10
C ARG A 157 -7.86 -19.56 -6.27
N GLY A 158 -6.58 -19.25 -6.16
CA GLY A 158 -5.80 -18.79 -7.32
C GLY A 158 -4.62 -17.93 -6.92
N TYR A 159 -3.55 -18.07 -7.71
CA TYR A 159 -2.21 -17.51 -7.56
C TYR A 159 -1.28 -18.31 -6.65
N SER A 160 -0.59 -19.26 -7.32
CA SER A 160 0.79 -19.64 -7.05
C SER A 160 1.60 -18.40 -6.68
N VAL A 161 1.83 -18.20 -5.39
CA VAL A 161 2.90 -17.35 -4.90
C VAL A 161 4.20 -17.99 -5.33
N THR A 162 4.86 -17.41 -6.33
CA THR A 162 6.30 -17.55 -6.49
C THR A 162 6.97 -16.84 -5.31
N ALA A 163 6.84 -17.43 -4.12
CA ALA A 163 7.76 -17.21 -3.01
C ALA A 163 8.99 -18.05 -3.36
N GLY A 164 10.04 -17.37 -3.82
CA GLY A 164 11.22 -17.99 -4.41
C GLY A 164 12.03 -18.84 -3.44
N ILE A 165 12.94 -19.62 -4.02
CA ILE A 165 14.11 -20.15 -3.32
C ILE A 165 15.29 -20.03 -4.29
N CYS A 166 16.14 -19.04 -4.03
CA CYS A 166 17.57 -19.16 -4.28
C CYS A 166 18.17 -19.76 -3.01
N ILE A 167 18.63 -21.01 -3.11
CA ILE A 167 19.69 -21.74 -2.38
C ILE A 167 19.63 -23.15 -3.01
N GLN A 168 20.69 -23.75 -3.57
CA GLN A 168 22.12 -23.72 -3.27
C GLN A 168 22.90 -24.08 -4.54
#